data_AF-A0A3B6SG67-F1
#
_entry.id   AF-A0A3B6SG67-F1
#
_cell.length_a   1.000
_cell.length_b   1.000
_cell.length_c   1.000
_cell.angle_alpha   90.00
_cell.angle_beta   90.00
_cell.angle_gamma   90.00
#
_symmetry.space_group_name_H-M   'P 1'
#
loop_
_entity.id
_entity.type
_entity.pdbx_description
1 polymer ?
#
loop_
_entity_poly.entity_id
_entity_poly.type
_entity_poly.pdbx_seq_one_letter_code
_entity_poly.pdbx_strand_id
1 'polypeptide(L)'
;MAAAAAAASEHAAEEGPLSIYKAARRIKRRESTLYNALRSVADDAAFVAEIAALWPALPLVSNLRCGLWYAQPRSLAATCYFKSTDGHAGNWGFSTARLNLHLALLAGERGGCIIVDSTRKGKRFPDSMAKTIPIWCCVLNRAIQRHRLRAINQAVVSNGDAEEYSGSSNWDSSVHLPVWVLETEKNAIEGRIEEWANLFESCGADIHSLALGLQKPLRPLWISQNTRIWLNEVPDHQLWDFTPIILVSASASGTVATQRTASEFSWRYIPGAGDDEESWARGLTPTLFWKHSYDLLDGGPDLCNQLVADIVEKDRVYRAQRGEHSPQVIVKHVKCSSHGLEPYKGDHTIIAQPMNSNPSTIAPANTQYSNGGHVVFWIGTSNLAVGSTMQVADGLADMDCILNCDSTSRLPPSSSEDSYLELPIVGSKDERFSLLKNLPKAVSFAKKNLIARRKMLLCCQNGEDISICVALAIITRLFSDTGSFDCGESFMRRDITKLEMRKRLVFICKYAVNARPSRGNLRQVYGFLCNEKEQLPC
;
A
#
# COMPACT_ATOMS: atom_id res chain seq x y z
N MET A 1 41.18 -44.11 -0.09
CA MET A 1 39.98 -44.63 -0.77
C MET A 1 39.13 -45.50 0.19
N ALA A 2 38.84 -45.03 1.41
CA ALA A 2 38.02 -45.77 2.40
C ALA A 2 37.30 -44.86 3.41
N ALA A 3 37.10 -43.57 3.09
CA ALA A 3 36.38 -42.61 3.93
C ALA A 3 35.20 -41.94 3.22
N ALA A 4 34.84 -42.40 2.01
CA ALA A 4 33.73 -41.89 1.21
C ALA A 4 32.47 -42.78 1.25
N ALA A 5 32.46 -43.83 2.07
CA ALA A 5 31.35 -44.81 2.11
C ALA A 5 30.51 -44.76 3.39
N ALA A 6 30.84 -43.94 4.39
CA ALA A 6 30.16 -43.91 5.68
C ALA A 6 29.10 -42.80 5.84
N ALA A 7 28.96 -41.89 4.87
CA ALA A 7 27.96 -40.82 4.90
C ALA A 7 26.67 -41.14 4.10
N ALA A 8 26.55 -42.36 3.58
CA ALA A 8 25.43 -42.77 2.72
C ALA A 8 24.43 -43.74 3.39
N SER A 9 24.54 -44.03 4.70
CA SER A 9 23.71 -45.05 5.36
C SER A 9 22.92 -44.59 6.60
N GLU A 10 22.60 -43.31 6.72
CA GLU A 10 21.65 -42.81 7.73
C GLU A 10 20.51 -42.05 7.06
N HIS A 11 19.66 -42.76 6.30
CA HIS A 11 18.24 -42.43 6.09
C HIS A 11 17.55 -43.57 5.32
N ALA A 12 17.53 -44.76 5.91
CA ALA A 12 16.58 -45.81 5.55
C ALA A 12 15.77 -46.16 6.81
N ALA A 13 15.07 -45.17 7.34
CA ALA A 13 13.97 -45.45 8.25
C ALA A 13 12.84 -46.04 7.40
N GLU A 14 12.37 -47.24 7.75
CA GLU A 14 11.24 -47.92 7.12
C GLU A 14 10.02 -46.99 7.03
N GLU A 15 9.84 -46.34 5.88
CA GLU A 15 8.60 -45.63 5.57
C GLU A 15 7.55 -46.68 5.22
N GLY A 16 6.70 -47.04 6.19
CA GLY A 16 5.43 -47.73 5.91
C GLY A 16 4.64 -46.98 4.83
N PRO A 17 3.72 -47.66 4.10
CA PRO A 17 3.13 -47.14 2.86
C PRO A 17 2.57 -45.73 3.06
N LEU A 18 3.17 -44.76 2.35
CA LEU A 18 2.73 -43.37 2.36
C LEU A 18 1.27 -43.34 1.91
N SER A 19 0.37 -42.96 2.83
CA SER A 19 -1.01 -42.61 2.48
C SER A 19 -0.99 -41.66 1.27
N ILE A 20 -1.87 -41.90 0.30
CA ILE A 20 -2.05 -41.07 -0.92
C ILE A 20 -2.09 -39.58 -0.54
N TYR A 21 -2.71 -39.25 0.59
CA TYR A 21 -2.80 -37.89 1.11
C TYR A 21 -1.46 -37.32 1.60
N LYS A 22 -0.61 -38.13 2.26
CA LYS A 22 0.75 -37.74 2.64
C LYS A 22 1.66 -37.61 1.42
N ALA A 23 1.55 -38.51 0.45
CA ALA A 23 2.30 -38.45 -0.80
C ALA A 23 1.91 -37.20 -1.62
N ALA A 24 0.62 -36.94 -1.81
CA ALA A 24 0.10 -35.75 -2.50
C ALA A 24 0.54 -34.44 -1.81
N ARG A 25 0.55 -34.42 -0.47
CA ARG A 25 1.03 -33.26 0.30
C ARG A 25 2.55 -33.07 0.17
N ARG A 26 3.33 -34.15 0.12
CA ARG A 26 4.79 -34.11 -0.11
C ARG A 26 5.11 -33.60 -1.50
N ILE A 27 4.36 -34.03 -2.52
CA ILE A 27 4.44 -33.52 -3.90
C ILE A 27 4.07 -32.03 -3.93
N LYS A 28 2.93 -31.63 -3.37
CA LYS A 28 2.49 -30.24 -3.32
C LYS A 28 3.49 -29.31 -2.61
N ARG A 29 4.17 -29.79 -1.56
CA ARG A 29 5.25 -29.05 -0.89
C ARG A 29 6.50 -28.91 -1.75
N ARG A 30 6.91 -29.98 -2.45
CA ARG A 30 8.03 -29.94 -3.42
C ARG A 30 7.76 -29.02 -4.59
N GLU A 31 6.49 -28.79 -4.90
CA GLU A 31 6.03 -27.94 -6.01
C GLU A 31 5.86 -26.46 -5.63
N SER A 32 5.75 -26.15 -4.35
CA SER A 32 5.49 -24.79 -3.82
C SER A 32 6.72 -24.24 -3.09
N THR A 33 7.89 -24.32 -3.72
CA THR A 33 9.13 -23.81 -3.14
C THR A 33 9.23 -22.30 -3.26
N LEU A 34 10.03 -21.69 -2.38
CA LEU A 34 10.44 -20.28 -2.45
C LEU A 34 11.01 -19.94 -3.83
N TYR A 35 11.91 -20.79 -4.36
CA TYR A 35 12.49 -20.60 -5.68
C TYR A 35 11.44 -20.58 -6.80
N ASN A 36 10.48 -21.51 -6.78
CA ASN A 36 9.39 -21.54 -7.75
C ASN A 36 8.53 -20.27 -7.67
N ALA A 37 8.26 -19.76 -6.46
CA ALA A 37 7.51 -18.51 -6.28
C ALA A 37 8.26 -17.31 -6.87
N LEU A 38 9.55 -17.16 -6.56
CA LEU A 38 10.39 -16.08 -7.11
C LEU A 38 10.52 -16.15 -8.64
N ARG A 39 10.72 -17.34 -9.20
CA ARG A 39 10.74 -17.55 -10.65
C ARG A 39 9.41 -17.21 -11.30
N SER A 40 8.29 -17.59 -10.67
CA SER A 40 6.95 -17.24 -11.16
C SER A 40 6.71 -15.73 -11.13
N VAL A 41 7.15 -15.04 -10.07
CA VAL A 41 7.09 -13.57 -9.98
C VAL A 41 7.92 -12.93 -11.09
N ALA A 42 9.17 -13.38 -11.31
CA ALA A 42 10.04 -12.84 -12.35
C ALA A 42 9.48 -13.03 -13.76
N ASP A 43 8.90 -14.21 -14.02
CA ASP A 43 8.25 -14.55 -15.29
C ASP A 43 7.00 -13.68 -15.54
N ASP A 44 6.14 -13.54 -14.54
CA ASP A 44 4.96 -12.66 -14.61
C ASP A 44 5.34 -11.19 -14.76
N ALA A 45 6.44 -10.76 -14.14
CA ALA A 45 6.95 -9.40 -14.25
C ALA A 45 7.51 -9.08 -15.64
N ALA A 46 8.08 -10.07 -16.33
CA ALA A 46 8.51 -9.91 -17.72
C ALA A 46 7.32 -9.60 -18.63
N PHE A 47 6.21 -10.33 -18.47
CA PHE A 47 4.96 -10.04 -19.15
C PHE A 47 4.44 -8.62 -18.84
N VAL A 48 4.47 -8.20 -17.58
CA VAL A 48 4.06 -6.84 -17.19
C VAL A 48 4.94 -5.78 -17.89
N ALA A 49 6.25 -6.01 -17.98
CA ALA A 49 7.17 -5.12 -18.66
C ALA A 49 6.89 -5.05 -20.18
N GLU A 50 6.57 -6.18 -20.82
CA GLU A 50 6.15 -6.22 -22.22
C GLU A 50 4.89 -5.38 -22.47
N ILE A 51 3.87 -5.52 -21.61
CA ILE A 51 2.64 -4.71 -21.73
C ILE A 51 2.92 -3.23 -21.50
N ALA A 52 3.76 -2.88 -20.52
CA ALA A 52 4.14 -1.49 -20.28
C ALA A 52 4.89 -0.89 -21.49
N ALA A 53 5.68 -1.69 -22.20
CA ALA A 53 6.39 -1.26 -23.40
C ALA A 53 5.47 -0.96 -24.60
N LEU A 54 4.24 -1.48 -24.63
CA LEU A 54 3.25 -1.14 -25.67
C LEU A 54 2.76 0.30 -25.56
N TRP A 55 2.73 0.85 -24.35
CA TRP A 55 2.29 2.23 -24.09
C TRP A 55 3.29 2.94 -23.17
N PRO A 56 4.48 3.32 -23.67
CA PRO A 56 5.55 3.90 -22.85
C PRO A 56 5.19 5.26 -22.23
N ALA A 57 4.19 5.96 -22.78
CA ALA A 57 3.68 7.21 -22.23
C ALA A 57 2.78 7.01 -21.00
N LEU A 58 2.20 5.81 -20.83
CA LEU A 58 1.29 5.51 -19.75
C LEU A 58 2.06 5.10 -18.47
N PRO A 59 1.79 5.74 -17.32
CA PRO A 59 2.45 5.40 -16.07
C PRO A 59 2.06 4.00 -15.59
N LEU A 60 3.06 3.22 -15.18
CA LEU A 60 2.87 1.94 -14.52
C LEU A 60 2.61 2.12 -13.02
N VAL A 61 1.53 1.53 -12.53
CA VAL A 61 1.04 1.68 -11.16
C VAL A 61 0.84 0.29 -10.55
N SER A 62 1.36 0.08 -9.34
CA SER A 62 1.16 -1.18 -8.63
C SER A 62 -0.01 -1.10 -7.65
N ASN A 63 -0.96 -2.05 -7.73
CA ASN A 63 -1.90 -2.25 -6.63
C ASN A 63 -1.17 -2.91 -5.46
N LEU A 64 -1.20 -2.30 -4.28
CA LEU A 64 -0.44 -2.71 -3.09
C LEU A 64 -0.94 -4.00 -2.43
N ARG A 65 -1.84 -4.73 -3.09
CA ARG A 65 -2.20 -6.09 -2.70
C ARG A 65 -1.07 -7.05 -3.03
N CYS A 66 -0.61 -7.06 -4.28
CA CYS A 66 0.56 -7.83 -4.69
C CYS A 66 1.31 -7.27 -5.90
N GLY A 67 0.82 -6.18 -6.51
CA GLY A 67 1.38 -5.59 -7.74
C GLY A 67 2.85 -5.18 -7.63
N LEU A 68 3.34 -4.87 -6.43
CA LEU A 68 4.75 -4.53 -6.18
C LEU A 68 5.72 -5.68 -6.53
N TRP A 69 5.26 -6.92 -6.48
CA TRP A 69 6.10 -8.06 -6.86
C TRP A 69 6.35 -8.13 -8.36
N TYR A 70 5.45 -7.59 -9.19
CA TYR A 70 5.47 -7.81 -10.64
C TYR A 70 6.02 -6.61 -11.42
N ALA A 71 6.57 -5.61 -10.74
CA ALA A 71 7.18 -4.45 -11.37
C ALA A 71 8.40 -3.99 -10.58
N GLN A 72 9.47 -3.62 -11.29
CA GLN A 72 10.67 -3.09 -10.66
C GLN A 72 10.36 -1.72 -10.03
N PRO A 73 10.89 -1.40 -8.83
CA PRO A 73 10.61 -0.12 -8.17
C PRO A 73 10.93 1.11 -9.03
N ARG A 74 11.93 1.02 -9.91
CA ARG A 74 12.34 2.12 -10.80
C ARG A 74 11.39 2.35 -11.98
N SER A 75 10.57 1.37 -12.36
CA SER A 75 9.60 1.52 -13.45
C SER A 75 8.22 1.96 -12.96
N LEU A 76 7.98 1.95 -11.65
CA LEU A 76 6.70 2.35 -11.06
C LEU A 76 6.61 3.87 -10.93
N ALA A 77 5.54 4.44 -11.48
CA ALA A 77 5.22 5.86 -11.35
C ALA A 77 4.45 6.18 -10.06
N ALA A 78 3.59 5.25 -9.63
CA ALA A 78 2.79 5.42 -8.42
C ALA A 78 2.34 4.06 -7.85
N THR A 79 1.68 4.11 -6.69
CA THR A 79 1.01 2.96 -6.10
C THR A 79 -0.47 3.27 -5.85
N CYS A 80 -1.32 2.25 -5.84
CA CYS A 80 -2.73 2.38 -5.52
C CYS A 80 -3.19 1.25 -4.59
N TYR A 81 -4.35 1.40 -3.96
CA TYR A 81 -4.89 0.38 -3.07
C TYR A 81 -6.37 0.09 -3.30
N PHE A 82 -6.63 -0.94 -4.10
CA PHE A 82 -7.95 -1.50 -4.32
C PHE A 82 -8.05 -2.88 -3.67
N LYS A 83 -9.05 -3.09 -2.79
CA LYS A 83 -9.30 -4.40 -2.19
C LYS A 83 -10.32 -5.18 -3.00
N SER A 84 -10.04 -6.46 -3.22
CA SER A 84 -10.98 -7.40 -3.85
C SER A 84 -12.29 -7.57 -3.09
N THR A 85 -12.27 -7.42 -1.75
CA THR A 85 -13.46 -7.58 -0.90
C THR A 85 -14.60 -6.63 -1.25
N ASP A 86 -14.26 -5.45 -1.78
CA ASP A 86 -15.21 -4.42 -2.19
C ASP A 86 -15.89 -4.76 -3.54
N GLY A 87 -15.43 -5.82 -4.23
CA GLY A 87 -15.97 -6.33 -5.50
C GLY A 87 -16.50 -7.76 -5.41
N HIS A 88 -16.53 -8.39 -4.22
CA HIS A 88 -17.06 -9.74 -4.07
C HIS A 88 -18.56 -9.78 -4.38
N ALA A 89 -19.02 -10.86 -5.02
CA ALA A 89 -20.43 -11.07 -5.29
C ALA A 89 -21.24 -11.00 -3.97
N GLY A 90 -22.30 -10.20 -3.97
CA GLY A 90 -23.12 -9.94 -2.77
C GLY A 90 -22.57 -8.87 -1.81
N ASN A 91 -21.30 -8.47 -1.94
CA ASN A 91 -20.63 -7.54 -1.02
C ASN A 91 -19.92 -6.39 -1.76
N TRP A 92 -20.53 -5.90 -2.84
CA TRP A 92 -20.02 -4.75 -3.57
C TRP A 92 -20.10 -3.48 -2.74
N GLY A 93 -19.07 -2.64 -2.80
CA GLY A 93 -19.04 -1.37 -2.07
C GLY A 93 -18.03 -0.37 -2.61
N PHE A 94 -18.27 0.90 -2.30
CA PHE A 94 -17.36 2.00 -2.59
C PHE A 94 -16.67 2.49 -1.30
N SER A 95 -15.34 2.44 -1.26
CA SER A 95 -14.58 2.81 -0.06
C SER A 95 -14.20 4.29 -0.06
N THR A 96 -14.83 5.05 0.82
CA THR A 96 -14.47 6.46 1.08
C THR A 96 -13.18 6.66 1.89
N ALA A 97 -12.61 5.58 2.44
CA ALA A 97 -11.31 5.62 3.09
C ALA A 97 -10.14 5.42 2.11
N ARG A 98 -10.42 4.88 0.91
CA ARG A 98 -9.42 4.49 -0.09
C ARG A 98 -9.86 5.02 -1.45
N LEU A 99 -9.87 6.34 -1.57
CA LEU A 99 -10.41 7.02 -2.73
C LEU A 99 -9.48 6.96 -3.96
N ASN A 100 -8.18 6.75 -3.77
CA ASN A 100 -7.19 6.72 -4.86
C ASN A 100 -7.30 7.94 -5.82
N LEU A 101 -7.58 9.15 -5.31
CA LEU A 101 -7.79 10.34 -6.15
C LEU A 101 -6.55 10.75 -6.93
N HIS A 102 -5.37 10.54 -6.33
CA HIS A 102 -4.08 10.76 -6.98
C HIS A 102 -3.92 9.95 -8.26
N LEU A 103 -4.50 8.75 -8.31
CA LEU A 103 -4.49 7.90 -9.50
C LEU A 103 -5.35 8.48 -10.62
N ALA A 104 -6.54 9.01 -10.28
CA ALA A 104 -7.41 9.65 -11.25
C ALA A 104 -6.77 10.90 -11.85
N LEU A 105 -6.10 11.71 -11.02
CA LEU A 105 -5.35 12.88 -11.49
C LEU A 105 -4.16 12.49 -12.35
N LEU A 106 -3.35 11.52 -11.92
CA LEU A 106 -2.24 10.98 -12.70
C LEU A 106 -2.70 10.45 -14.07
N ALA A 107 -3.82 9.72 -14.10
CA ALA A 107 -4.39 9.21 -15.33
C ALA A 107 -4.89 10.35 -16.23
N GLY A 108 -5.54 11.37 -15.68
CA GLY A 108 -5.95 12.55 -16.43
C GLY A 108 -4.78 13.30 -17.07
N GLU A 109 -3.71 13.52 -16.29
CA GLU A 109 -2.49 14.22 -16.74
C GLU A 109 -1.71 13.44 -17.81
N ARG A 110 -1.65 12.12 -17.69
CA ARG A 110 -0.87 11.25 -18.58
C ARG A 110 -1.68 10.62 -19.70
N GLY A 111 -2.97 10.94 -19.80
CA GLY A 111 -3.88 10.34 -20.77
C GLY A 111 -4.19 8.86 -20.51
N GLY A 112 -3.99 8.37 -19.29
CA GLY A 112 -4.29 7.01 -18.85
C GLY A 112 -3.30 6.48 -17.80
N CYS A 113 -3.49 5.23 -17.38
CA CYS A 113 -2.47 4.51 -16.59
C CYS A 113 -2.61 2.99 -16.72
N ILE A 114 -1.55 2.26 -16.37
CA ILE A 114 -1.52 0.80 -16.30
C ILE A 114 -1.48 0.38 -14.83
N ILE A 115 -2.44 -0.43 -14.37
CA ILE A 115 -2.50 -0.96 -13.01
C ILE A 115 -2.19 -2.45 -13.01
N VAL A 116 -1.21 -2.86 -12.20
CA VAL A 116 -0.78 -4.25 -12.08
C VAL A 116 -1.24 -4.84 -10.75
N ASP A 117 -1.79 -6.05 -10.84
CA ASP A 117 -2.19 -6.89 -9.71
C ASP A 117 -2.22 -8.35 -10.17
N SER A 118 -2.44 -9.29 -9.27
CA SER A 118 -2.62 -10.70 -9.63
C SER A 118 -3.68 -11.36 -8.75
N THR A 119 -4.08 -12.58 -9.14
CA THR A 119 -4.96 -13.42 -8.32
C THR A 119 -4.48 -14.86 -8.39
N ARG A 120 -4.78 -15.63 -7.33
CA ARG A 120 -4.52 -17.07 -7.28
C ARG A 120 -5.47 -17.89 -8.17
N LYS A 121 -5.10 -19.17 -8.30
CA LYS A 121 -5.70 -20.21 -9.14
C LYS A 121 -7.22 -20.18 -9.21
N GLY A 122 -7.73 -20.24 -10.45
CA GLY A 122 -9.15 -20.36 -10.79
C GLY A 122 -9.77 -19.09 -11.36
N LYS A 123 -9.20 -17.91 -11.06
CA LYS A 123 -9.65 -16.63 -11.62
C LYS A 123 -8.61 -16.06 -12.57
N ARG A 124 -9.07 -15.39 -13.64
CA ARG A 124 -8.22 -14.65 -14.58
C ARG A 124 -7.87 -13.26 -14.08
N PHE A 125 -8.79 -12.63 -13.36
CA PHE A 125 -8.62 -11.30 -12.78
C PHE A 125 -9.05 -11.32 -11.31
N PRO A 126 -8.38 -10.55 -10.44
CA PRO A 126 -8.89 -10.32 -9.09
C PRO A 126 -10.21 -9.53 -9.14
N ASP A 127 -11.07 -9.71 -8.13
CA ASP A 127 -12.34 -8.96 -8.04
C ASP A 127 -12.12 -7.44 -7.94
N SER A 128 -10.93 -7.02 -7.50
CA SER A 128 -10.50 -5.61 -7.53
C SER A 128 -10.52 -5.05 -8.95
N MET A 129 -10.01 -5.80 -9.92
CA MET A 129 -9.98 -5.41 -11.33
C MET A 129 -11.30 -5.68 -12.05
N ALA A 130 -12.00 -6.75 -11.70
CA ALA A 130 -13.24 -7.11 -12.38
C ALA A 130 -14.42 -6.19 -11.98
N LYS A 131 -14.45 -5.69 -10.74
CA LYS A 131 -15.61 -4.97 -10.19
C LYS A 131 -15.24 -3.72 -9.40
N THR A 132 -14.27 -3.77 -8.48
CA THR A 132 -13.97 -2.61 -7.61
C THR A 132 -13.48 -1.38 -8.38
N ILE A 133 -12.51 -1.53 -9.28
CA ILE A 133 -11.98 -0.43 -10.09
C ILE A 133 -13.04 0.08 -11.09
N PRO A 134 -13.80 -0.78 -11.80
CA PRO A 134 -14.94 -0.35 -12.59
C PRO A 134 -15.98 0.50 -11.84
N ILE A 135 -16.36 0.06 -10.63
CA ILE A 135 -17.26 0.81 -9.75
C ILE A 135 -16.65 2.18 -9.42
N TRP A 136 -15.36 2.20 -9.07
CA TRP A 136 -14.63 3.43 -8.78
C TRP A 136 -14.61 4.40 -9.97
N CYS A 137 -14.29 3.94 -11.18
CA CYS A 137 -14.32 4.77 -12.40
C CYS A 137 -15.70 5.38 -12.62
N CYS A 138 -16.76 4.56 -12.53
CA CYS A 138 -18.13 4.99 -12.75
C CYS A 138 -18.59 6.04 -11.71
N VAL A 139 -18.29 5.82 -10.43
CA VAL A 139 -18.61 6.76 -9.35
C VAL A 139 -17.92 8.12 -9.57
N LEU A 140 -16.64 8.11 -9.94
CA LEU A 140 -15.90 9.34 -10.25
C LEU A 140 -16.48 10.05 -11.48
N ASN A 141 -16.72 9.33 -12.58
CA ASN A 141 -17.29 9.90 -13.79
C ASN A 141 -18.64 10.57 -13.53
N ARG A 142 -19.52 9.91 -12.77
CA ARG A 142 -20.85 10.45 -12.44
C ARG A 142 -20.78 11.69 -11.56
N ALA A 143 -19.88 11.70 -10.57
CA ALA A 143 -19.67 12.87 -9.72
C ALA A 143 -19.07 14.06 -10.49
N ILE A 144 -18.10 13.82 -11.37
CA ILE A 144 -17.52 14.85 -12.26
C ILE A 144 -18.58 15.41 -13.20
N GLN A 145 -19.40 14.55 -13.82
CA GLN A 145 -20.48 14.97 -14.71
C GLN A 145 -21.45 15.91 -14.00
N ARG A 146 -21.90 15.53 -12.79
CA ARG A 146 -22.81 16.36 -11.98
C ARG A 146 -22.19 17.68 -11.59
N HIS A 147 -20.92 17.67 -11.20
CA HIS A 147 -20.20 18.88 -10.84
C HIS A 147 -20.13 19.85 -12.02
N ARG A 148 -19.83 19.35 -13.23
CA ARG A 148 -19.84 20.16 -14.46
C ARG A 148 -21.24 20.69 -14.81
N LEU A 149 -22.27 19.86 -14.73
CA LEU A 149 -23.65 20.29 -14.99
C LEU A 149 -24.13 21.36 -14.00
N ARG A 150 -23.78 21.22 -12.71
CA ARG A 150 -24.09 22.23 -11.68
C ARG A 150 -23.39 23.56 -11.99
N ALA A 151 -22.12 23.53 -12.39
CA ALA A 151 -21.36 24.72 -12.76
C ALA A 151 -21.96 25.44 -14.00
N ILE A 152 -22.35 24.67 -15.02
CA ILE A 152 -23.02 25.20 -16.22
C ILE A 152 -24.36 25.85 -15.84
N ASN A 153 -25.20 25.15 -15.08
CA ASN A 153 -26.51 25.68 -14.67
C ASN A 153 -26.37 26.98 -13.86
N GLN A 154 -25.35 27.08 -12.99
CA GLN A 154 -25.07 28.31 -12.25
C GLN A 154 -24.60 29.45 -13.17
N ALA A 155 -23.81 29.16 -14.20
CA ALA A 155 -23.37 30.14 -15.18
C ALA A 155 -24.52 30.65 -16.07
N VAL A 156 -25.40 29.74 -16.53
CA VAL A 156 -26.57 30.09 -17.36
C VAL A 156 -27.56 30.97 -16.59
N VAL A 157 -27.83 30.66 -15.32
CA VAL A 157 -28.69 31.48 -14.45
C VAL A 157 -28.10 32.89 -14.23
N SER A 158 -26.77 33.02 -14.31
CA SER A 158 -26.08 34.30 -14.08
C SER A 158 -25.92 35.15 -15.36
N ASN A 159 -25.81 34.54 -16.54
CA ASN A 159 -25.44 35.24 -17.77
C ASN A 159 -26.53 35.30 -18.86
N GLY A 160 -27.71 34.70 -18.68
CA GLY A 160 -28.87 34.89 -19.58
C GLY A 160 -28.75 34.32 -21.00
N ASP A 161 -27.55 34.03 -21.47
CA ASP A 161 -27.28 33.54 -22.81
C ASP A 161 -27.00 32.03 -22.78
N ALA A 162 -28.02 31.27 -23.18
CA ALA A 162 -27.93 29.84 -23.41
C ALA A 162 -27.34 29.58 -24.80
N GLU A 163 -26.03 29.78 -24.97
CA GLU A 163 -25.33 29.09 -26.06
C GLU A 163 -25.15 27.62 -25.67
N GLU A 164 -25.69 26.72 -26.50
CA GLU A 164 -25.59 25.26 -26.40
C GLU A 164 -24.12 24.82 -26.34
N TYR A 165 -23.55 24.75 -25.13
CA TYR A 165 -22.26 24.09 -24.88
C TYR A 165 -22.46 22.58 -25.01
N SER A 166 -22.35 22.07 -26.24
CA SER A 166 -22.50 20.64 -26.60
C SER A 166 -21.44 19.72 -25.98
N GLY A 167 -20.43 20.26 -25.29
CA GLY A 167 -19.34 19.48 -24.68
C GLY A 167 -19.78 18.58 -23.51
N SER A 168 -20.98 18.81 -22.93
CA SER A 168 -21.48 18.02 -21.79
C SER A 168 -22.30 16.78 -22.17
N SER A 169 -22.74 16.63 -23.43
CA SER A 169 -23.65 15.54 -23.82
C SER A 169 -22.97 14.19 -24.01
N ASN A 170 -21.64 14.15 -24.17
CA ASN A 170 -20.90 12.93 -24.51
C ASN A 170 -20.06 12.34 -23.35
N TRP A 171 -20.28 12.77 -22.11
CA TRP A 171 -19.53 12.24 -20.96
C TRP A 171 -20.11 10.91 -20.45
N ASP A 172 -19.43 9.81 -20.76
CA ASP A 172 -19.86 8.47 -20.35
C ASP A 172 -19.74 8.26 -18.83
N SER A 173 -20.89 8.03 -18.19
CA SER A 173 -21.02 7.74 -16.76
C SER A 173 -21.60 6.35 -16.47
N SER A 174 -21.64 5.48 -17.49
CA SER A 174 -22.06 4.09 -17.33
C SER A 174 -20.98 3.24 -16.63
N VAL A 175 -21.39 2.12 -16.04
CA VAL A 175 -20.44 1.18 -15.43
C VAL A 175 -19.93 0.21 -16.49
N HIS A 176 -18.61 0.15 -16.66
CA HIS A 176 -17.96 -0.75 -17.61
C HIS A 176 -17.40 -1.96 -16.87
N LEU A 177 -18.13 -3.07 -16.90
CA LEU A 177 -17.71 -4.35 -16.34
C LEU A 177 -17.23 -5.28 -17.46
N PRO A 178 -16.31 -6.21 -17.16
CA PRO A 178 -15.86 -7.15 -18.18
C PRO A 178 -16.95 -8.17 -18.50
N VAL A 179 -16.92 -8.69 -19.73
CA VAL A 179 -17.96 -9.58 -20.31
C VAL A 179 -18.24 -10.86 -19.53
N TRP A 180 -17.34 -11.29 -18.64
CA TRP A 180 -17.50 -12.48 -17.82
C TRP A 180 -18.19 -12.22 -16.47
N VAL A 181 -18.49 -10.97 -16.13
CA VAL A 181 -19.35 -10.65 -14.99
C VAL A 181 -20.81 -10.84 -15.42
N LEU A 182 -21.57 -11.60 -14.65
CA LEU A 182 -22.96 -11.91 -14.97
C LEU A 182 -23.82 -10.64 -15.01
N GLU A 183 -24.79 -10.59 -15.92
CA GLU A 183 -25.69 -9.43 -16.05
C GLU A 183 -26.48 -9.17 -14.77
N THR A 184 -26.80 -10.22 -14.00
CA THR A 184 -27.45 -10.09 -12.68
C THR A 184 -26.57 -9.37 -11.67
N GLU A 185 -25.26 -9.64 -11.67
CA GLU A 185 -24.30 -8.90 -10.84
C GLU A 185 -24.17 -7.46 -11.32
N LYS A 186 -24.10 -7.24 -12.64
CA LYS A 186 -24.04 -5.91 -13.24
C LYS A 186 -25.25 -5.06 -12.85
N ASN A 187 -26.46 -5.57 -13.00
CA ASN A 187 -27.69 -4.88 -12.60
C ASN A 187 -27.71 -4.55 -11.09
N ALA A 188 -27.23 -5.47 -10.25
CA ALA A 188 -27.13 -5.25 -8.81
C ALA A 188 -26.05 -4.22 -8.41
N ILE A 189 -25.01 -4.05 -9.24
CA ILE A 189 -24.00 -3.00 -9.09
C ILE A 189 -24.60 -1.67 -9.55
N GLU A 190 -25.19 -1.61 -10.74
CA GLU A 190 -25.82 -0.41 -11.32
C GLU A 190 -26.85 0.21 -10.37
N GLY A 191 -27.69 -0.62 -9.74
CA GLY A 191 -28.68 -0.17 -8.76
C GLY A 191 -28.10 0.52 -7.51
N ARG A 192 -26.79 0.40 -7.26
CA ARG A 192 -26.09 1.03 -6.12
C ARG A 192 -25.12 2.14 -6.51
N ILE A 193 -24.80 2.32 -7.80
CA ILE A 193 -23.89 3.37 -8.28
C ILE A 193 -24.34 4.75 -7.81
N GLU A 194 -25.65 5.01 -7.85
CA GLU A 194 -26.25 6.28 -7.44
C GLU A 194 -25.96 6.60 -5.97
N GLU A 195 -26.17 5.63 -5.08
CA GLU A 195 -25.87 5.74 -3.66
C GLU A 195 -24.38 6.04 -3.43
N TRP A 196 -23.49 5.34 -4.14
CA TRP A 196 -22.05 5.52 -4.00
C TRP A 196 -21.56 6.86 -4.57
N ALA A 197 -22.17 7.37 -5.64
CA ALA A 197 -21.91 8.71 -6.15
C ALA A 197 -22.30 9.78 -5.12
N ASN A 198 -23.47 9.66 -4.49
CA ASN A 198 -23.91 10.57 -3.42
C ASN A 198 -22.99 10.47 -2.18
N LEU A 199 -22.53 9.26 -1.85
CA LEU A 199 -21.56 9.04 -0.79
C LEU A 199 -20.22 9.71 -1.10
N PHE A 200 -19.75 9.65 -2.35
CA PHE A 200 -18.52 10.29 -2.79
C PHE A 200 -18.63 11.82 -2.76
N GLU A 201 -19.74 12.40 -3.22
CA GLU A 201 -20.00 13.84 -3.15
C GLU A 201 -20.03 14.36 -1.70
N SER A 202 -20.63 13.58 -0.80
CA SER A 202 -20.76 13.97 0.61
C SER A 202 -19.50 13.71 1.45
N CYS A 203 -18.53 12.93 0.97
CA CYS A 203 -17.34 12.56 1.74
C CYS A 203 -16.23 13.62 1.74
N GLY A 204 -16.41 14.77 1.07
CA GLY A 204 -15.44 15.85 1.04
C GLY A 204 -14.30 15.65 0.04
N ALA A 205 -14.50 14.79 -0.96
CA ALA A 205 -13.55 14.64 -2.06
C ALA A 205 -13.47 15.94 -2.89
N ASP A 206 -12.27 16.28 -3.36
CA ASP A 206 -12.06 17.44 -4.23
C ASP A 206 -12.47 17.13 -5.67
N ILE A 207 -13.77 17.15 -5.91
CA ILE A 207 -14.36 16.87 -7.23
C ILE A 207 -14.00 17.96 -8.24
N HIS A 208 -13.79 19.20 -7.78
CA HIS A 208 -13.42 20.29 -8.66
C HIS A 208 -12.07 20.04 -9.33
N SER A 209 -11.04 19.68 -8.53
CA SER A 209 -9.72 19.33 -9.08
C SER A 209 -9.79 18.13 -10.03
N LEU A 210 -10.61 17.12 -9.73
CA LEU A 210 -10.83 15.98 -10.63
C LEU A 210 -11.49 16.40 -11.94
N ALA A 211 -12.49 17.28 -11.88
CA ALA A 211 -13.20 17.78 -13.06
C ALA A 211 -12.31 18.64 -13.97
N LEU A 212 -11.30 19.31 -13.41
CA LEU A 212 -10.27 20.03 -14.17
C LEU A 212 -9.21 19.07 -14.75
N GLY A 213 -8.78 18.08 -13.97
CA GLY A 213 -7.72 17.15 -14.39
C GLY A 213 -8.17 16.11 -15.44
N LEU A 214 -9.44 15.68 -15.39
CA LEU A 214 -9.96 14.64 -16.29
C LEU A 214 -10.75 15.23 -17.45
N GLN A 215 -10.11 15.37 -18.61
CA GLN A 215 -10.78 15.86 -19.83
C GLN A 215 -11.67 14.81 -20.50
N LYS A 216 -11.43 13.52 -20.25
CA LYS A 216 -12.21 12.38 -20.77
C LYS A 216 -12.62 11.44 -19.62
N PRO A 217 -13.77 10.74 -19.70
CA PRO A 217 -14.23 9.85 -18.64
C PRO A 217 -13.26 8.68 -18.42
N LEU A 218 -13.13 8.22 -17.19
CA LEU A 218 -12.30 7.05 -16.86
C LEU A 218 -12.95 5.77 -17.38
N ARG A 219 -12.20 4.91 -18.06
CA ARG A 219 -12.71 3.60 -18.52
C ARG A 219 -11.70 2.48 -18.30
N PRO A 220 -12.09 1.39 -17.62
CA PRO A 220 -11.22 0.23 -17.44
C PRO A 220 -11.08 -0.60 -18.73
N LEU A 221 -9.88 -1.12 -18.96
CA LEU A 221 -9.57 -2.12 -19.99
C LEU A 221 -8.85 -3.29 -19.32
N TRP A 222 -9.03 -4.53 -19.80
CA TRP A 222 -8.49 -5.72 -19.12
C TRP A 222 -7.49 -6.47 -19.99
N ILE A 223 -6.27 -6.64 -19.48
CA ILE A 223 -5.19 -7.38 -20.12
C ILE A 223 -4.71 -8.49 -19.20
N SER A 224 -4.45 -9.65 -19.77
CA SER A 224 -3.88 -10.82 -19.09
C SER A 224 -2.95 -11.53 -20.07
N GLN A 225 -2.19 -12.52 -19.61
CA GLN A 225 -1.35 -13.33 -20.50
C GLN A 225 -2.11 -14.04 -21.65
N ASN A 226 -3.42 -14.27 -21.51
CA ASN A 226 -4.24 -14.87 -22.57
C ASN A 226 -4.79 -13.85 -23.58
N THR A 227 -4.53 -12.54 -23.39
CA THR A 227 -5.00 -11.49 -24.28
C THR A 227 -4.07 -11.42 -25.50
N ARG A 228 -4.64 -11.52 -26.70
CA ARG A 228 -3.89 -11.39 -27.95
C ARG A 228 -3.88 -9.95 -28.40
N ILE A 229 -2.70 -9.33 -28.46
CA ILE A 229 -2.50 -7.96 -28.94
C ILE A 229 -1.68 -8.03 -30.22
N TRP A 230 -2.19 -7.43 -31.30
CA TRP A 230 -1.48 -7.34 -32.57
C TRP A 230 -0.51 -6.16 -32.50
N LEU A 231 0.79 -6.42 -32.50
CA LEU A 231 1.83 -5.37 -32.31
C LEU A 231 1.81 -4.28 -33.40
N ASN A 232 1.32 -4.61 -34.59
CA ASN A 232 1.20 -3.66 -35.71
C ASN A 232 -0.04 -2.76 -35.61
N GLU A 233 -0.95 -3.02 -34.67
CA GLU A 233 -2.23 -2.34 -34.53
C GLU A 233 -2.47 -1.88 -33.08
N VAL A 234 -1.40 -1.61 -32.33
CA VAL A 234 -1.52 -1.07 -30.97
C VAL A 234 -2.19 0.30 -31.06
N PRO A 235 -3.41 0.47 -30.51
CA PRO A 235 -4.13 1.72 -30.67
C PRO A 235 -3.42 2.85 -29.93
N ASP A 236 -3.40 4.04 -30.55
CA ASP A 236 -3.00 5.24 -29.84
C ASP A 236 -4.08 5.62 -28.81
N HIS A 237 -3.72 5.48 -27.54
CA HIS A 237 -4.53 5.85 -26.39
C HIS A 237 -5.08 7.28 -26.46
N GLN A 238 -4.40 8.21 -27.14
CA GLN A 238 -4.86 9.60 -27.25
C GLN A 238 -6.12 9.75 -28.12
N LEU A 239 -6.35 8.80 -29.04
CA LEU A 239 -7.51 8.81 -29.93
C LEU A 239 -8.79 8.30 -29.26
N TRP A 240 -8.67 7.62 -28.12
CA TRP A 240 -9.85 7.17 -27.39
C TRP A 240 -10.64 8.34 -26.83
N ASP A 241 -11.96 8.21 -26.83
CA ASP A 241 -12.93 9.14 -26.25
C ASP A 241 -13.00 9.08 -24.72
N PHE A 242 -12.18 8.22 -24.10
CA PHE A 242 -12.06 8.03 -22.66
C PHE A 242 -10.58 8.03 -22.21
N THR A 243 -10.37 8.22 -20.90
CA THR A 243 -9.08 8.05 -20.23
C THR A 243 -8.93 6.58 -19.79
N PRO A 244 -8.03 5.79 -20.41
CA PRO A 244 -7.91 4.36 -20.15
C PRO A 244 -7.25 4.06 -18.81
N ILE A 245 -7.86 3.13 -18.08
CA ILE A 245 -7.30 2.47 -16.92
C ILE A 245 -7.03 1.01 -17.29
N ILE A 246 -5.81 0.72 -17.75
CA ILE A 246 -5.43 -0.60 -18.25
C ILE A 246 -5.10 -1.51 -17.08
N LEU A 247 -5.96 -2.50 -16.82
CA LEU A 247 -5.87 -3.44 -15.72
C LEU A 247 -5.14 -4.70 -16.18
N VAL A 248 -3.90 -4.87 -15.75
CA VAL A 248 -3.03 -5.99 -16.10
C VAL A 248 -3.05 -7.02 -14.98
N SER A 249 -3.69 -8.15 -15.22
CA SER A 249 -3.53 -9.33 -14.37
C SER A 249 -2.22 -10.02 -14.75
N ALA A 250 -1.22 -9.91 -13.87
CA ALA A 250 0.15 -10.32 -14.17
C ALA A 250 0.26 -11.82 -14.44
N SER A 251 -0.46 -12.64 -13.69
CA SER A 251 -0.31 -14.10 -13.72
C SER A 251 -1.17 -14.79 -14.77
N ALA A 252 -0.65 -15.87 -15.34
CA ALA A 252 -1.35 -16.72 -16.29
C ALA A 252 -2.50 -17.48 -15.63
N SER A 253 -3.69 -17.45 -16.25
CA SER A 253 -4.84 -18.24 -15.81
C SER A 253 -4.81 -19.62 -16.48
N GLY A 254 -4.33 -20.65 -15.78
CA GLY A 254 -4.26 -22.02 -16.28
C GLY A 254 -4.28 -23.07 -15.17
N THR A 255 -4.99 -24.17 -15.40
CA THR A 255 -5.10 -25.33 -14.50
C THR A 255 -3.88 -26.26 -14.56
N VAL A 256 -3.15 -26.25 -15.68
CA VAL A 256 -1.97 -27.09 -15.87
C VAL A 256 -0.76 -26.37 -15.33
N ALA A 257 -0.19 -26.91 -14.25
CA ALA A 257 1.09 -26.45 -13.76
C ALA A 257 2.16 -26.75 -14.81
N THR A 258 2.57 -25.73 -15.53
CA THR A 258 3.62 -25.86 -16.54
C THR A 258 4.95 -25.97 -15.81
N GLN A 259 5.64 -27.09 -16.00
CA GLN A 259 7.07 -27.15 -15.71
C GLN A 259 7.75 -26.27 -16.75
N ARG A 260 8.49 -25.26 -16.27
CA ARG A 260 9.24 -24.35 -17.11
C ARG A 260 10.73 -24.59 -16.87
N THR A 261 11.52 -24.37 -17.89
CA THR A 261 12.97 -24.50 -17.83
C THR A 261 13.53 -23.13 -18.16
N ALA A 262 14.26 -22.54 -17.21
CA ALA A 262 15.05 -21.34 -17.44
C ALA A 262 16.51 -21.73 -17.15
N SER A 263 17.36 -21.63 -18.17
CA SER A 263 18.75 -22.13 -18.17
C SER A 263 18.90 -23.57 -17.68
N GLU A 264 19.53 -23.76 -16.51
CA GLU A 264 20.01 -25.02 -15.93
C GLU A 264 19.00 -25.68 -14.97
N PHE A 265 18.01 -24.91 -14.48
CA PHE A 265 17.07 -25.39 -13.46
C PHE A 265 15.64 -25.44 -13.99
N SER A 266 15.01 -26.60 -13.83
CA SER A 266 13.56 -26.72 -14.03
C SER A 266 12.81 -26.23 -12.79
N TRP A 267 11.72 -25.51 -13.01
CA TRP A 267 10.87 -24.98 -11.95
C TRP A 267 9.41 -25.12 -12.34
N ARG A 268 8.52 -25.00 -11.36
CA ARG A 268 7.08 -25.11 -11.58
C ARG A 268 6.43 -23.76 -11.41
N TYR A 269 5.65 -23.35 -12.42
CA TYR A 269 4.94 -22.08 -12.37
C TYR A 269 3.82 -22.08 -11.32
N ILE A 270 3.78 -21.01 -10.51
CA ILE A 270 2.82 -20.75 -9.45
C ILE A 270 2.04 -19.47 -9.83
N PRO A 271 0.81 -19.60 -10.38
CA PRO A 271 -0.03 -18.46 -10.69
C PRO A 271 -0.37 -17.64 -9.45
N GLY A 272 -0.17 -16.32 -9.52
CA GLY A 272 -0.49 -15.38 -8.44
C GLY A 272 0.47 -15.51 -7.26
N ALA A 273 1.74 -15.84 -7.49
CA ALA A 273 2.72 -16.05 -6.43
C ALA A 273 2.83 -14.86 -5.46
N GLY A 274 2.76 -13.62 -5.96
CA GLY A 274 2.78 -12.41 -5.14
C GLY A 274 1.54 -12.22 -4.26
N ASP A 275 0.38 -12.78 -4.61
CA ASP A 275 -0.86 -12.68 -3.79
C ASP A 275 -0.83 -13.61 -2.56
N ASP A 276 0.17 -14.50 -2.46
CA ASP A 276 0.39 -15.38 -1.30
C ASP A 276 1.78 -15.22 -0.67
N GLU A 277 2.37 -14.04 -0.77
CA GLU A 277 3.71 -13.75 -0.21
C GLU A 277 3.85 -14.24 1.25
N GLU A 278 2.81 -14.14 2.06
CA GLU A 278 2.83 -14.56 3.47
C GLU A 278 3.15 -16.04 3.65
N SER A 279 2.87 -16.89 2.65
CA SER A 279 3.10 -18.33 2.74
C SER A 279 4.54 -18.75 2.41
N TRP A 280 5.32 -17.91 1.71
CA TRP A 280 6.63 -18.29 1.20
C TRP A 280 7.73 -17.23 1.36
N ALA A 281 7.42 -15.94 1.45
CA ALA A 281 8.41 -14.85 1.36
C ALA A 281 9.40 -14.80 2.52
N ARG A 282 9.04 -15.32 3.71
CA ARG A 282 9.94 -15.42 4.87
C ARG A 282 10.65 -14.10 5.23
N GLY A 283 9.93 -12.98 5.11
CA GLY A 283 10.47 -11.64 5.39
C GLY A 283 11.11 -10.95 4.19
N LEU A 284 11.25 -11.61 3.05
CA LEU A 284 11.64 -10.99 1.79
C LEU A 284 10.55 -10.04 1.33
N THR A 285 10.93 -8.80 1.00
CA THR A 285 10.03 -7.78 0.46
C THR A 285 10.22 -7.65 -1.06
N PRO A 286 9.26 -7.09 -1.81
CA PRO A 286 9.42 -6.84 -3.24
C PRO A 286 10.68 -6.03 -3.57
N THR A 287 10.98 -5.00 -2.77
CA THR A 287 12.17 -4.15 -2.95
C THR A 287 13.47 -4.94 -2.81
N LEU A 288 13.56 -5.81 -1.80
CA LEU A 288 14.73 -6.66 -1.60
C LEU A 288 14.86 -7.70 -2.70
N PHE A 289 13.75 -8.32 -3.11
CA PHE A 289 13.75 -9.24 -4.23
C PHE A 289 14.29 -8.57 -5.49
N TRP A 290 13.76 -7.41 -5.89
CA TRP A 290 14.19 -6.75 -7.11
C TRP A 290 15.65 -6.31 -7.07
N LYS A 291 16.13 -5.84 -5.91
CA LYS A 291 17.53 -5.48 -5.69
C LYS A 291 18.50 -6.65 -5.87
N HIS A 292 18.08 -7.86 -5.50
CA HIS A 292 18.90 -9.08 -5.50
C HIS A 292 18.37 -10.14 -6.47
N SER A 293 17.55 -9.73 -7.45
CA SER A 293 16.77 -10.66 -8.28
C SER A 293 17.67 -11.57 -9.11
N TYR A 294 18.75 -11.02 -9.67
CA TYR A 294 19.74 -11.81 -10.40
C TYR A 294 20.36 -12.91 -9.53
N ASP A 295 20.96 -12.54 -8.39
CA ASP A 295 21.62 -13.48 -7.48
C ASP A 295 20.65 -14.57 -6.95
N LEU A 296 19.43 -14.17 -6.62
CA LEU A 296 18.39 -15.07 -6.08
C LEU A 296 17.90 -16.10 -7.10
N LEU A 297 17.79 -15.68 -8.36
CA LEU A 297 17.31 -16.54 -9.43
C LEU A 297 18.43 -17.42 -10.00
N ASP A 298 19.65 -16.90 -10.08
CA ASP A 298 20.83 -17.62 -10.58
C ASP A 298 21.35 -18.68 -9.60
N GLY A 299 21.28 -18.41 -8.28
CA GLY A 299 21.74 -19.34 -7.24
C GLY A 299 20.99 -20.68 -7.16
N GLY A 300 19.94 -20.87 -7.95
CA GLY A 300 19.22 -22.14 -8.07
C GLY A 300 18.37 -22.50 -6.83
N PRO A 301 17.61 -23.61 -6.90
CA PRO A 301 16.64 -23.99 -5.86
C PRO A 301 17.29 -24.35 -4.51
N ASP A 302 18.52 -24.86 -4.53
CA ASP A 302 19.21 -25.36 -3.33
C ASP A 302 19.71 -24.21 -2.45
N LEU A 303 20.33 -23.18 -3.04
CA LEU A 303 20.86 -22.02 -2.31
C LEU A 303 19.82 -20.93 -2.07
N CYS A 304 18.69 -20.93 -2.80
CA CYS A 304 17.68 -19.86 -2.73
C CYS A 304 17.20 -19.57 -1.29
N ASN A 305 16.96 -20.60 -0.48
CA ASN A 305 16.52 -20.42 0.91
C ASN A 305 17.59 -19.73 1.77
N GLN A 306 18.86 -20.09 1.58
CA GLN A 306 19.98 -19.51 2.31
C GLN A 306 20.20 -18.06 1.89
N LEU A 307 20.21 -17.78 0.58
CA LEU A 307 20.37 -16.43 0.05
C LEU A 307 19.28 -15.48 0.54
N VAL A 308 18.01 -15.92 0.55
CA VAL A 308 16.92 -15.11 1.10
C VAL A 308 17.10 -14.87 2.59
N ALA A 309 17.48 -15.87 3.37
CA ALA A 309 17.74 -15.70 4.80
C ALA A 309 18.87 -14.68 5.05
N ASP A 310 19.97 -14.78 4.29
CA ASP A 310 21.11 -13.87 4.40
C ASP A 310 20.74 -12.44 4.01
N ILE A 311 19.96 -12.25 2.94
CA ILE A 311 19.50 -10.92 2.48
C ILE A 311 18.58 -10.29 3.53
N VAL A 312 17.59 -11.05 4.02
CA VAL A 312 16.63 -10.56 5.02
C VAL A 312 17.33 -10.22 6.32
N GLU A 313 18.29 -11.05 6.75
CA GLU A 313 19.06 -10.80 7.97
C GLU A 313 20.00 -9.60 7.82
N LYS A 314 20.69 -9.46 6.69
CA LYS A 314 21.51 -8.27 6.38
C LYS A 314 20.66 -7.00 6.40
N ASP A 315 19.49 -7.03 5.77
CA ASP A 315 18.55 -5.91 5.78
C ASP A 315 18.07 -5.60 7.20
N ARG A 316 17.70 -6.63 7.98
CA ARG A 316 17.30 -6.48 9.39
C ARG A 316 18.39 -5.84 10.24
N VAL A 317 19.65 -6.28 10.11
CA VAL A 317 20.79 -5.72 10.84
C VAL A 317 21.07 -4.29 10.40
N TYR A 318 21.04 -4.02 9.09
CA TYR A 318 21.22 -2.69 8.51
C TYR A 318 20.18 -1.70 9.04
N ARG A 319 18.92 -2.12 9.15
CA ARG A 319 17.81 -1.35 9.72
C ARG A 319 17.98 -1.15 11.23
N ALA A 320 18.33 -2.20 11.96
CA ALA A 320 18.58 -2.12 13.41
C ALA A 320 19.74 -1.15 13.76
N GLN A 321 20.83 -1.14 12.97
CA GLN A 321 21.94 -0.21 13.16
C GLN A 321 21.53 1.27 12.97
N ARG A 322 20.47 1.53 12.20
CA ARG A 322 19.90 2.86 12.01
C ARG A 322 18.77 3.20 12.99
N GLY A 323 18.54 2.35 13.99
CA GLY A 323 17.46 2.56 14.96
C GLY A 323 16.06 2.28 14.40
N GLU A 324 15.96 1.57 13.27
CA GLU A 324 14.67 1.21 12.68
C GLU A 324 14.12 -0.08 13.30
N HIS A 325 12.80 -0.11 13.56
CA HIS A 325 12.16 -1.29 14.14
C HIS A 325 12.33 -2.53 13.25
N SER A 326 13.02 -3.51 13.82
CA SER A 326 13.43 -4.74 13.15
C SER A 326 12.99 -5.93 14.01
N PRO A 327 11.77 -6.46 13.81
CA PRO A 327 11.23 -7.51 14.66
C PRO A 327 12.13 -8.75 14.59
N GLN A 328 12.46 -9.33 15.75
CA GLN A 328 13.22 -10.57 15.79
C GLN A 328 12.39 -11.70 15.19
N VAL A 329 12.98 -12.48 14.29
CA VAL A 329 12.35 -13.71 13.79
C VAL A 329 12.34 -14.70 14.95
N ILE A 330 11.19 -14.84 15.62
CA ILE A 330 10.98 -15.91 16.58
C ILE A 330 10.89 -17.22 15.79
N VAL A 331 12.00 -17.94 15.70
CA VAL A 331 11.98 -19.33 15.25
C VAL A 331 11.18 -20.09 16.31
N LYS A 332 9.94 -20.50 15.97
CA LYS A 332 9.21 -21.46 16.79
C LYS A 332 10.09 -22.71 16.89
N HIS A 333 10.69 -22.93 18.05
CA HIS A 333 11.35 -24.20 18.35
C HIS A 333 10.38 -25.32 18.00
N VAL A 334 10.78 -26.18 17.07
CA VAL A 334 10.11 -27.46 16.84
C VAL A 334 10.12 -28.15 18.20
N LYS A 335 8.93 -28.51 18.71
CA LYS A 335 8.80 -29.28 19.96
C LYS A 335 9.60 -30.57 19.78
N CYS A 336 10.81 -30.60 20.30
CA CYS A 336 11.52 -31.83 20.57
C CYS A 336 10.78 -32.47 21.75
N SER A 337 10.17 -33.62 21.54
CA SER A 337 9.54 -34.40 22.60
C SER A 337 10.61 -34.81 23.60
N SER A 338 10.70 -34.11 24.73
CA SER A 338 11.53 -34.52 25.86
C SER A 338 10.79 -35.60 26.64
N HIS A 339 11.17 -36.86 26.45
CA HIS A 339 11.14 -37.81 27.57
C HIS A 339 12.16 -37.31 28.61
N GLY A 340 11.74 -37.34 29.87
CA GLY A 340 12.31 -36.54 30.94
C GLY A 340 13.74 -36.89 31.35
N LEU A 341 14.43 -35.87 31.87
CA LEU A 341 15.24 -35.92 33.07
C LEU A 341 15.40 -34.49 33.62
N GLU A 342 15.56 -34.37 34.94
CA GLU A 342 15.48 -33.18 35.79
C GLU A 342 16.49 -32.03 35.53
N PRO A 343 16.24 -30.81 36.06
CA PRO A 343 17.02 -29.61 35.76
C PRO A 343 18.27 -29.48 36.65
N TYR A 344 19.44 -29.44 36.03
CA TYR A 344 20.66 -28.94 36.68
C TYR A 344 20.77 -27.43 36.49
N LYS A 345 20.87 -26.69 37.60
CA LYS A 345 21.26 -25.27 37.64
C LYS A 345 22.74 -25.13 37.28
N GLY A 346 23.06 -24.22 36.38
CA GLY A 346 24.44 -23.83 36.08
C GLY A 346 24.46 -22.51 35.33
N ASP A 347 24.72 -21.43 36.05
CA ASP A 347 25.11 -20.13 35.50
C ASP A 347 26.37 -20.28 34.66
N HIS A 348 26.34 -19.94 33.37
CA HIS A 348 27.55 -19.56 32.64
C HIS A 348 27.27 -18.44 31.63
N THR A 349 27.59 -17.25 32.10
CA THR A 349 28.07 -16.05 31.41
C THR A 349 28.72 -16.32 30.04
N ILE A 350 28.14 -15.78 28.96
CA ILE A 350 28.81 -15.70 27.66
C ILE A 350 29.66 -14.43 27.66
N ILE A 351 30.98 -14.63 27.76
CA ILE A 351 32.01 -13.62 27.52
C ILE A 351 32.04 -13.35 26.02
N ALA A 352 31.73 -12.12 25.63
CA ALA A 352 32.05 -11.58 24.32
C ALA A 352 33.57 -11.37 24.21
N GLN A 353 34.21 -11.91 23.18
CA GLN A 353 35.51 -11.42 22.71
C GLN A 353 35.37 -10.87 21.29
N PRO A 354 35.78 -9.60 21.05
CA PRO A 354 35.77 -9.00 19.74
C PRO A 354 37.08 -9.35 19.02
N MET A 355 37.01 -9.96 17.85
CA MET A 355 38.16 -10.00 16.94
C MET A 355 38.04 -8.88 15.91
N ASN A 356 38.73 -7.78 16.23
CA ASN A 356 39.19 -6.78 15.28
C ASN A 356 40.16 -7.45 14.29
N SER A 357 39.84 -7.38 13.00
CA SER A 357 40.86 -7.30 11.96
C SER A 357 40.32 -6.48 10.79
N ASN A 358 40.83 -5.24 10.68
CA ASN A 358 40.71 -4.43 9.47
C ASN A 358 41.47 -5.13 8.34
N PRO A 359 41.01 -4.96 7.09
CA PRO A 359 41.89 -4.24 6.18
C PRO A 359 41.18 -3.26 5.22
N SER A 360 41.84 -2.10 5.07
CA SER A 360 41.97 -1.25 3.88
C SER A 360 40.73 -0.80 3.08
N THR A 361 40.31 0.41 3.42
CA THR A 361 40.03 1.56 2.54
C THR A 361 40.18 1.35 1.03
N ILE A 362 39.07 1.12 0.34
CA ILE A 362 38.81 1.66 -1.00
C ILE A 362 37.38 2.19 -0.99
N ALA A 363 37.24 3.51 -1.04
CA ALA A 363 35.95 4.18 -1.12
C ALA A 363 35.35 3.97 -2.52
N PRO A 364 34.10 3.48 -2.65
CA PRO A 364 33.31 3.71 -3.84
C PRO A 364 32.48 4.98 -3.64
N ALA A 365 32.58 5.86 -4.62
CA ALA A 365 31.97 7.17 -4.68
C ALA A 365 30.46 7.18 -4.35
N ASN A 366 30.07 8.23 -3.64
CA ASN A 366 28.70 8.70 -3.46
C ASN A 366 27.91 8.56 -4.77
N THR A 367 27.06 7.53 -4.84
CA THR A 367 25.96 7.50 -5.80
C THR A 367 24.71 7.86 -5.00
N GLN A 368 24.31 9.13 -5.12
CA GLN A 368 23.05 9.62 -4.58
C GLN A 368 21.91 8.79 -5.18
N TYR A 369 21.38 7.86 -4.39
CA TYR A 369 20.10 7.23 -4.68
C TYR A 369 19.02 8.27 -4.37
N SER A 370 18.60 9.00 -5.39
CA SER A 370 17.37 9.78 -5.37
C SER A 370 16.17 8.82 -5.33
N ASN A 371 15.85 8.33 -4.13
CA ASN A 371 14.53 7.79 -3.84
C ASN A 371 13.56 8.98 -3.85
N GLY A 372 13.00 9.30 -5.02
CA GLY A 372 12.07 10.41 -5.24
C GLY A 372 10.68 10.20 -4.62
N GLY A 373 10.59 9.71 -3.38
CA GLY A 373 9.37 9.74 -2.58
C GLY A 373 9.37 10.99 -1.73
N HIS A 374 8.33 11.83 -1.82
CA HIS A 374 8.19 13.00 -0.96
C HIS A 374 8.36 12.60 0.52
N VAL A 375 9.38 13.17 1.14
CA VAL A 375 9.88 12.89 2.50
C VAL A 375 8.88 13.32 3.57
N VAL A 376 8.13 14.39 3.28
CA VAL A 376 7.19 15.05 4.19
C VAL A 376 6.00 15.57 3.38
N PHE A 377 4.78 15.35 3.88
CA PHE A 377 3.53 15.80 3.27
C PHE A 377 2.92 16.96 4.07
N TRP A 378 2.96 18.16 3.52
CA TRP A 378 2.28 19.33 4.08
C TRP A 378 0.77 19.25 3.88
N ILE A 379 0.00 19.43 4.95
CA ILE A 379 -1.46 19.37 4.90
C ILE A 379 -2.00 20.77 4.60
N GLY A 380 -2.17 21.08 3.30
CA GLY A 380 -2.70 22.36 2.86
C GLY A 380 -1.95 23.54 3.46
N THR A 381 -2.68 24.51 4.01
CA THR A 381 -2.15 25.72 4.66
C THR A 381 -2.12 25.62 6.19
N SER A 382 -2.21 24.40 6.74
CA SER A 382 -2.42 24.17 8.18
C SER A 382 -1.17 24.32 9.06
N ASN A 383 -0.01 24.63 8.46
CA ASN A 383 1.32 24.55 9.10
C ASN A 383 1.61 23.17 9.73
N LEU A 384 0.87 22.14 9.34
CA LEU A 384 1.03 20.76 9.78
C LEU A 384 1.60 19.92 8.64
N ALA A 385 2.59 19.10 8.94
CA ALA A 385 3.18 18.17 8.00
C ALA A 385 3.18 16.75 8.58
N VAL A 386 3.09 15.72 7.73
CA VAL A 386 3.17 14.31 8.14
C VAL A 386 4.32 13.63 7.42
N GLY A 387 5.10 12.80 8.11
CA GLY A 387 6.21 12.06 7.51
C GLY A 387 6.56 10.77 8.23
N SER A 388 7.49 10.01 7.63
CA SER A 388 8.12 8.83 8.25
C SER A 388 9.31 9.28 9.09
N THR A 389 9.42 8.77 10.33
CA THR A 389 10.55 9.09 11.22
C THR A 389 11.91 8.73 10.61
N MET A 390 11.94 7.75 9.71
CA MET A 390 13.15 7.29 9.02
C MET A 390 13.72 8.31 8.02
N GLN A 391 12.91 9.25 7.56
CA GLN A 391 13.26 10.20 6.52
C GLN A 391 13.29 11.66 7.03
N VAL A 392 13.08 11.87 8.33
CA VAL A 392 12.95 13.20 8.93
C VAL A 392 14.22 14.07 8.80
N ALA A 393 15.41 13.46 8.66
CA ALA A 393 16.68 14.17 8.57
C ALA A 393 16.77 15.16 7.40
N ASP A 394 16.10 14.88 6.27
CA ASP A 394 16.17 15.71 5.07
C ASP A 394 15.18 16.90 5.09
N GLY A 395 14.22 16.90 6.01
CA GLY A 395 13.15 17.91 6.11
C GLY A 395 13.22 18.83 7.34
N LEU A 396 14.24 18.67 8.19
CA LEU A 396 14.33 19.36 9.49
C LEU A 396 14.55 20.88 9.39
N ALA A 397 15.09 21.37 8.28
CA ALA A 397 15.51 22.76 8.15
C ALA A 397 14.34 23.77 8.04
N ASP A 398 13.12 23.30 7.71
CA ASP A 398 11.93 24.16 7.53
C ASP A 398 10.88 23.98 8.64
N MET A 399 11.21 23.31 9.75
CA MET A 399 10.26 22.96 10.81
C MET A 399 10.64 23.60 12.14
N ASP A 400 9.66 24.18 12.83
CA ASP A 400 9.85 24.81 14.14
C ASP A 400 9.66 23.83 15.30
N CYS A 401 8.83 22.80 15.10
CA CYS A 401 8.52 21.81 16.13
C CYS A 401 8.21 20.42 15.57
N ILE A 402 8.47 19.39 16.37
CA ILE A 402 8.31 17.98 15.98
C ILE A 402 7.48 17.25 17.03
N LEU A 403 6.45 16.54 16.57
CA LEU A 403 5.68 15.57 17.36
C LEU A 403 6.01 14.16 16.87
N ASN A 404 6.88 13.49 17.60
CA ASN A 404 7.29 12.13 17.30
C ASN A 404 6.33 11.14 17.97
N CYS A 405 5.58 10.40 17.16
CA CYS A 405 4.64 9.37 17.61
C CYS A 405 5.25 7.96 17.60
N ASP A 406 6.58 7.85 17.46
CA ASP A 406 7.31 6.60 17.53
C ASP A 406 7.92 6.38 18.92
N SER A 407 8.04 5.13 19.33
CA SER A 407 8.67 4.70 20.59
C SER A 407 10.13 4.25 20.40
N THR A 408 10.59 4.09 19.15
CA THR A 408 11.86 3.40 18.85
C THR A 408 12.97 4.34 18.34
N SER A 409 12.61 5.40 17.64
CA SER A 409 13.56 6.34 17.03
C SER A 409 13.64 7.64 17.84
N ARG A 410 14.80 7.92 18.43
CA ARG A 410 15.09 9.25 19.01
C ARG A 410 15.64 10.15 17.91
N LEU A 411 14.86 11.15 17.52
CA LEU A 411 15.37 12.26 16.71
C LEU A 411 16.30 13.12 17.58
N PRO A 412 17.31 13.81 16.99
CA PRO A 412 18.19 14.66 17.77
C PRO A 412 17.35 15.72 18.51
N PRO A 413 17.50 15.85 19.84
CA PRO A 413 16.68 16.75 20.64
C PRO A 413 16.96 18.19 20.18
N SER A 414 15.93 18.87 19.66
CA SER A 414 15.96 20.31 19.56
C SER A 414 15.92 20.90 20.97
N SER A 415 16.57 22.04 21.16
CA SER A 415 17.01 22.57 22.45
C SER A 415 15.90 23.08 23.40
N SER A 416 14.62 22.79 23.16
CA SER A 416 13.52 23.22 24.04
C SER A 416 12.38 22.19 24.15
N GLU A 417 11.76 22.07 25.32
CA GLU A 417 10.54 21.26 25.54
C GLU A 417 9.36 21.70 24.65
N ASP A 418 9.40 22.93 24.16
CA ASP A 418 8.36 23.51 23.29
C ASP A 418 8.54 23.16 21.81
N SER A 419 9.72 22.65 21.42
CA SER A 419 10.04 22.31 20.02
C SER A 419 10.02 20.80 19.74
N TYR A 420 9.98 19.95 20.76
CA TYR A 420 9.97 18.50 20.56
C TYR A 420 9.10 17.78 21.60
N LEU A 421 8.14 16.98 21.14
CA LEU A 421 7.36 16.08 21.98
C LEU A 421 7.46 14.64 21.44
N GLU A 422 7.90 13.73 22.30
CA GLU A 422 7.92 12.29 22.04
C GLU A 422 6.74 11.62 22.74
N LEU A 423 5.92 10.92 21.95
CA LEU A 423 4.82 10.11 22.43
C LEU A 423 5.17 8.65 22.10
N PRO A 424 5.45 7.82 23.11
CA PRO A 424 5.81 6.42 22.92
C PRO A 424 4.56 5.60 22.56
N ILE A 425 3.98 5.86 21.40
CA ILE A 425 2.80 5.16 20.89
C ILE A 425 3.29 3.86 20.26
N VAL A 426 2.85 2.74 20.83
CA VAL A 426 3.11 1.42 20.27
C VAL A 426 1.97 0.97 19.37
N GLY A 427 2.24 0.00 18.49
CA GLY A 427 1.24 -0.55 17.60
C GLY A 427 0.09 -1.20 18.38
N SER A 428 -1.09 -1.28 17.76
CA SER A 428 -2.28 -1.88 18.38
C SER A 428 -2.13 -3.36 18.75
N LYS A 429 -1.08 -4.03 18.24
CA LYS A 429 -0.71 -5.41 18.58
C LYS A 429 -0.05 -5.51 19.96
N ASP A 430 0.68 -4.47 20.37
CA ASP A 430 1.42 -4.44 21.63
C ASP A 430 0.56 -3.83 22.73
N GLU A 431 -0.04 -2.66 22.48
CA GLU A 431 -0.99 -2.03 23.39
C GLU A 431 -2.18 -1.44 22.63
N ARG A 432 -3.36 -2.03 22.85
CA ARG A 432 -4.59 -1.72 22.11
C ARG A 432 -5.05 -0.25 22.22
N PHE A 433 -4.74 0.43 23.32
CA PHE A 433 -5.21 1.80 23.63
C PHE A 433 -4.08 2.83 23.74
N SER A 434 -2.87 2.50 23.27
CA SER A 434 -1.70 3.38 23.39
C SER A 434 -1.92 4.74 22.73
N LEU A 435 -2.50 4.73 21.52
CA LEU A 435 -2.86 5.95 20.79
C LEU A 435 -3.86 6.79 21.59
N LEU A 436 -4.96 6.19 22.04
CA LEU A 436 -6.01 6.87 22.80
C LEU A 436 -5.46 7.62 24.03
N LYS A 437 -4.55 7.00 24.78
CA LYS A 437 -3.95 7.58 25.99
C LYS A 437 -3.06 8.80 25.70
N ASN A 438 -2.46 8.86 24.52
CA ASN A 438 -1.49 9.91 24.15
C ASN A 438 -2.11 11.07 23.34
N LEU A 439 -3.32 10.90 22.78
CA LEU A 439 -4.03 11.93 22.01
C LEU A 439 -4.23 13.27 22.76
N PRO A 440 -4.60 13.31 24.06
CA PRO A 440 -4.74 14.59 24.76
C PRO A 440 -3.44 15.41 24.80
N LYS A 441 -2.30 14.73 25.02
CA LYS A 441 -0.97 15.36 25.02
C LYS A 441 -0.60 15.88 23.64
N ALA A 442 -0.85 15.09 22.61
CA ALA A 442 -0.63 15.47 21.21
C ALA A 442 -1.41 16.75 20.83
N VAL A 443 -2.71 16.78 21.13
CA VAL A 443 -3.59 17.92 20.81
C VAL A 443 -3.19 19.18 21.58
N SER A 444 -2.85 19.05 22.87
CA SER A 444 -2.40 20.18 23.69
C SER A 444 -1.10 20.80 23.15
N PHE A 445 -0.13 19.96 22.80
CA PHE A 445 1.13 20.40 22.21
C PHE A 445 0.93 21.06 20.84
N ALA A 446 0.08 20.47 19.99
CA ALA A 446 -0.31 21.05 18.71
C ALA A 446 -0.97 22.41 18.88
N LYS A 447 -1.93 22.54 19.80
CA LYS A 447 -2.61 23.80 20.08
C LYS A 447 -1.64 24.91 20.49
N LYS A 448 -0.71 24.63 21.42
CA LYS A 448 0.28 25.62 21.89
C LYS A 448 1.16 26.13 20.74
N ASN A 449 1.67 25.24 19.90
CA ASN A 449 2.57 25.59 18.79
C ASN A 449 1.84 26.25 17.61
N LEU A 450 0.62 25.82 17.29
CA LEU A 450 -0.18 26.42 16.22
C LEU A 450 -0.65 27.84 16.57
N ILE A 451 -0.94 28.14 17.85
CA ILE A 451 -1.18 29.52 18.32
C ILE A 451 0.04 30.41 18.06
N ALA A 452 1.25 29.87 18.28
CA ALA A 452 2.50 30.55 17.97
C ALA A 452 2.84 30.60 16.47
N ARG A 453 1.93 30.12 15.59
CA ARG A 453 2.10 30.01 14.13
C ARG A 453 3.33 29.22 13.69
N ARG A 454 3.79 28.29 14.53
CA ARG A 454 4.93 27.43 14.25
C ARG A 454 4.56 26.32 13.28
N LYS A 455 5.51 25.97 12.42
CA LYS A 455 5.48 24.82 11.52
C LYS A 455 5.74 23.53 12.29
N MET A 456 4.82 22.58 12.21
CA MET A 456 4.87 21.33 12.97
C MET A 456 4.97 20.11 12.07
N LEU A 457 5.93 19.22 12.39
CA LEU A 457 6.06 17.90 11.77
C LEU A 457 5.50 16.81 12.68
N LEU A 458 4.56 16.03 12.17
CA LEU A 458 4.03 14.81 12.78
C LEU A 458 4.69 13.59 12.15
N CYS A 459 5.48 12.84 12.92
CA CYS A 459 6.13 11.64 12.40
C CYS A 459 5.75 10.39 13.18
N CYS A 460 5.68 9.26 12.46
CA CYS A 460 5.69 7.92 13.02
C CYS A 460 6.57 7.04 12.13
N GLN A 461 6.85 5.81 12.56
CA GLN A 461 7.80 4.93 11.86
C GLN A 461 7.65 4.90 10.32
N ASN A 462 6.45 4.65 9.82
CA ASN A 462 6.16 4.58 8.37
C ASN A 462 5.49 5.85 7.80
N GLY A 463 5.00 6.76 8.64
CA GLY A 463 4.24 7.93 8.20
C GLY A 463 2.85 7.62 7.60
N GLU A 464 2.35 6.38 7.71
CA GLU A 464 1.13 5.95 7.01
C GLU A 464 -0.10 5.81 7.92
N ASP A 465 0.07 5.45 9.20
CA ASP A 465 -1.06 5.10 10.10
C ASP A 465 -1.17 6.02 11.33
N ILE A 466 -0.25 5.89 12.28
CA ILE A 466 -0.35 6.57 13.59
C ILE A 466 -0.27 8.09 13.44
N SER A 467 0.72 8.60 12.70
CA SER A 467 0.88 10.03 12.46
C SER A 467 -0.34 10.64 11.75
N ILE A 468 -0.95 9.90 10.81
CA ILE A 468 -2.20 10.29 10.15
C ILE A 468 -3.37 10.32 11.12
N CYS A 469 -3.48 9.36 12.04
CA CYS A 469 -4.51 9.37 13.08
C CYS A 469 -4.34 10.53 14.08
N VAL A 470 -3.10 10.88 14.44
CA VAL A 470 -2.82 12.04 15.28
C VAL A 470 -3.12 13.35 14.53
N ALA A 471 -2.72 13.45 13.26
CA ALA A 471 -3.08 14.57 12.38
C ALA A 471 -4.61 14.74 12.28
N LEU A 472 -5.34 13.62 12.14
CA LEU A 472 -6.80 13.61 12.10
C LEU A 472 -7.42 14.12 13.40
N ALA A 473 -6.88 13.73 14.56
CA ALA A 473 -7.34 14.25 15.84
C ALA A 473 -7.13 15.76 15.95
N ILE A 474 -5.94 16.24 15.60
CA ILE A 474 -5.55 17.66 15.64
C ILE A 474 -6.44 18.49 14.69
N ILE A 475 -6.55 18.07 13.43
CA ILE A 475 -7.34 18.78 12.41
C ILE A 475 -8.82 18.82 12.80
N THR A 476 -9.37 17.70 13.26
CA THR A 476 -10.78 17.68 13.66
C THR A 476 -11.04 18.55 14.88
N ARG A 477 -10.08 18.65 15.81
CA ARG A 477 -10.25 19.37 17.07
C ARG A 477 -9.97 20.87 17.00
N LEU A 478 -9.05 21.30 16.13
CA LEU A 478 -8.48 22.67 16.13
C LEU A 478 -8.69 23.45 14.83
N PHE A 479 -9.25 22.84 13.79
CA PHE A 479 -9.44 23.48 12.49
C PHE A 479 -10.90 23.52 12.05
N SER A 480 -11.26 24.59 11.37
CA SER A 480 -12.54 24.76 10.69
C SER A 480 -12.69 23.79 9.51
N ASP A 481 -13.91 23.64 8.99
CA ASP A 481 -14.20 22.81 7.82
C ASP A 481 -13.38 23.16 6.59
N THR A 482 -13.02 24.42 6.45
CA THR A 482 -12.22 24.93 5.34
C THR A 482 -10.74 24.59 5.48
N GLY A 483 -10.35 23.93 6.58
CA GLY A 483 -8.96 23.62 6.91
C GLY A 483 -8.19 24.79 7.52
N SER A 484 -8.88 25.81 8.04
CA SER A 484 -8.27 26.97 8.68
C SER A 484 -8.19 26.78 10.19
N PHE A 485 -7.07 27.18 10.81
CA PHE A 485 -6.92 27.07 12.26
C PHE A 485 -7.88 28.03 12.97
N ASP A 486 -8.77 27.49 13.81
CA ASP A 486 -9.83 28.24 14.51
C ASP A 486 -9.85 27.97 16.02
N CYS A 487 -8.74 27.44 16.56
CA CYS A 487 -8.61 27.08 17.98
C CYS A 487 -9.69 26.12 18.50
N GLY A 488 -10.45 25.46 17.61
CA GLY A 488 -11.52 24.53 17.96
C GLY A 488 -12.90 25.16 18.13
N GLU A 489 -13.13 26.39 17.65
CA GLU A 489 -14.47 26.98 17.64
C GLU A 489 -15.48 26.15 16.83
N SER A 490 -15.11 25.70 15.63
CA SER A 490 -15.98 24.85 14.81
C SER A 490 -16.28 23.51 15.46
N PHE A 491 -15.32 22.97 16.23
CA PHE A 491 -15.49 21.74 16.99
C PHE A 491 -16.55 21.88 18.09
N MET A 492 -16.57 23.01 18.81
CA MET A 492 -17.57 23.23 19.86
C MET A 492 -19.00 23.35 19.30
N ARG A 493 -19.15 23.99 18.14
CA ARG A 493 -20.47 24.23 17.53
C ARG A 493 -21.11 23.01 16.88
N ARG A 494 -20.40 21.87 16.74
CA ARG A 494 -20.84 20.77 15.85
C ARG A 494 -20.70 19.38 16.44
N ASP A 495 -21.62 18.50 16.08
CA ASP A 495 -21.56 17.09 16.46
C ASP A 495 -20.50 16.31 15.67
N ILE A 496 -19.72 15.52 16.41
CA ILE A 496 -18.73 14.61 15.86
C ILE A 496 -19.47 13.39 15.32
N THR A 497 -19.65 13.35 14.00
CA THR A 497 -20.24 12.20 13.32
C THR A 497 -19.17 11.41 12.58
N LYS A 498 -19.49 10.14 12.24
CA LYS A 498 -18.63 9.32 11.38
C LYS A 498 -18.41 9.93 10.00
N LEU A 499 -19.39 10.68 9.49
CA LEU A 499 -19.28 11.39 8.21
C LEU A 499 -18.27 12.53 8.31
N GLU A 500 -18.28 13.28 9.40
CA GLU A 500 -17.35 14.38 9.62
C GLU A 500 -15.91 13.87 9.73
N MET A 501 -15.67 12.84 10.54
CA MET A 501 -14.35 12.18 10.63
C MET A 501 -13.82 11.74 9.26
N ARG A 502 -14.71 11.25 8.41
CA ARG A 502 -14.39 10.81 7.06
C ARG A 502 -14.01 11.99 6.17
N LYS A 503 -14.75 13.11 6.21
CA LYS A 503 -14.40 14.34 5.49
C LYS A 503 -13.01 14.85 5.87
N ARG A 504 -12.71 14.88 7.17
CA ARG A 504 -11.39 15.27 7.67
C ARG A 504 -10.27 14.34 7.23
N LEU A 505 -10.54 13.03 7.21
CA LEU A 505 -9.57 12.07 6.70
C LEU A 505 -9.35 12.24 5.19
N VAL A 506 -10.40 12.43 4.40
CA VAL A 506 -10.30 12.69 2.96
C VAL A 506 -9.47 13.95 2.68
N PHE A 507 -9.67 15.01 3.47
CA PHE A 507 -8.86 16.22 3.40
C PHE A 507 -7.37 15.94 3.65
N ILE A 508 -7.02 15.12 4.64
CA ILE A 508 -5.62 14.74 4.90
C ILE A 508 -5.06 13.90 3.74
N CYS A 509 -5.82 12.90 3.28
CA CYS A 509 -5.41 12.02 2.18
C CYS A 509 -5.26 12.74 0.83
N LYS A 510 -5.86 13.92 0.66
CA LYS A 510 -5.60 14.79 -0.50
C LYS A 510 -4.12 15.17 -0.60
N TYR A 511 -3.46 15.37 0.54
CA TYR A 511 -2.05 15.77 0.59
C TYR A 511 -1.12 14.59 0.91
N ALA A 512 -1.49 13.77 1.90
CA ALA A 512 -0.73 12.58 2.29
C ALA A 512 -1.22 11.35 1.51
N VAL A 513 -0.73 11.17 0.29
CA VAL A 513 -1.18 10.09 -0.62
C VAL A 513 -0.92 8.68 -0.09
N ASN A 514 0.08 8.52 0.80
CA ASN A 514 0.42 7.24 1.43
C ASN A 514 -0.38 6.95 2.72
N ALA A 515 -1.33 7.83 3.09
CA ALA A 515 -2.13 7.67 4.29
C ALA A 515 -2.98 6.38 4.27
N ARG A 516 -2.77 5.52 5.26
CA ARG A 516 -3.44 4.22 5.46
C ARG A 516 -3.75 3.97 6.94
N PRO A 517 -4.57 4.82 7.57
CA PRO A 517 -4.91 4.63 8.97
C PRO A 517 -5.70 3.34 9.20
N SER A 518 -5.34 2.59 10.23
CA SER A 518 -6.02 1.34 10.56
C SER A 518 -7.41 1.61 11.13
N ARG A 519 -8.36 0.70 10.87
CA ARG A 519 -9.73 0.82 11.41
C ARG A 519 -9.76 0.86 12.94
N GLY A 520 -8.79 0.18 13.58
CA GLY A 520 -8.63 0.19 15.03
C GLY A 520 -8.24 1.58 15.54
N ASN A 521 -7.25 2.21 14.92
CA ASN A 521 -6.79 3.54 15.30
C ASN A 521 -7.84 4.63 15.01
N LEU A 522 -8.51 4.57 13.85
CA LEU A 522 -9.62 5.49 13.53
C LEU A 522 -10.75 5.43 14.58
N ARG A 523 -11.07 4.24 15.10
CA ARG A 523 -12.05 4.08 16.18
C ARG A 523 -11.59 4.72 17.49
N GLN A 524 -10.30 4.64 17.81
CA GLN A 524 -9.74 5.28 18.99
C GLN A 524 -9.80 6.81 18.87
N VAL A 525 -9.44 7.37 17.71
CA VAL A 525 -9.54 8.82 17.47
C VAL A 525 -10.99 9.29 17.59
N TYR A 526 -11.94 8.57 16.99
CA TYR A 526 -13.36 8.90 17.12
C TYR A 526 -13.81 8.87 18.59
N GLY A 527 -13.45 7.82 19.34
CA GLY A 527 -13.79 7.72 20.76
C GLY A 527 -13.20 8.86 21.60
N PHE A 528 -11.94 9.24 21.34
CA PHE A 528 -11.31 10.40 21.99
C PHE A 528 -12.08 11.69 21.73
N LEU A 529 -12.40 12.00 20.46
CA LEU A 529 -13.08 13.24 20.10
C LEU A 529 -14.51 13.30 20.65
N CYS A 530 -15.22 12.17 20.69
CA CYS A 530 -16.53 12.09 21.34
C CYS A 530 -16.41 12.39 22.85
N ASN A 531 -15.46 11.77 23.54
CA ASN A 531 -15.25 11.99 24.98
C ASN A 531 -14.83 13.42 25.29
N GLU A 532 -13.96 14.05 24.48
CA GLU A 532 -13.62 15.47 24.66
C GLU A 532 -14.84 16.36 24.50
N LYS A 533 -15.72 16.03 23.55
CA LYS A 533 -16.94 16.80 23.33
C LYS A 533 -17.90 16.71 24.51
N GLU A 534 -18.04 15.54 25.12
CA GLU A 534 -18.86 15.34 26.32
C GLU A 534 -18.34 16.10 27.54
N GLN A 535 -17.03 16.41 27.58
CA GLN A 535 -16.39 17.14 28.68
C GLN A 535 -16.44 18.66 28.52
N LEU A 536 -16.85 19.18 27.35
CA LEU A 536 -17.01 20.62 27.14
C LEU A 536 -18.37 21.06 27.69
N PRO A 537 -18.44 22.15 28.49
CA PRO A 537 -19.71 22.68 28.95
C PRO A 537 -20.55 23.15 27.76
N CYS A 538 -21.85 22.77 27.76
CA CYS A 538 -22.84 23.14 26.74
C CYS A 538 -22.94 24.65 26.51
#